data_AF-C1EDT0-F1
#
_entry.id   AF-C1EDT0-F1
#
_cell.length_a   1.000
_cell.length_b   1.000
_cell.length_c   1.000
_cell.angle_alpha   90.00
_cell.angle_beta   90.00
_cell.angle_gamma   90.00
#
_symmetry.space_group_name_H-M   'P 1'
#
loop_
_entity.id
_entity.type
_entity.pdbx_description
1 polymer ?
#
loop_
_entity_poly.entity_id
_entity_poly.type
_entity_poly.pdbx_seq_one_letter_code
_entity_poly.pdbx_strand_id
1 'polypeptide(L)'
;MDPPAKKMKTSPPTLCDMPDEILAHIASHLEPGDVFNMVLSSKKLFRPAGVVDLTADEDANREEALGFKLVKWSMRHRLKKILTLFTKKKFTFDDLFPEEERNLDFVSGQPQVSFCLLSHQPPAQLLHRLLTRGMASQMLIAGSVAVKCAVPRRSGKWRPGDIDIFCTWDAAPMVRRRLIQRCGLICGGVVNNTSYTDDGPYLAGDVENRAAAVIHHVEEYAARPMNEDEWGEWKYKPCDAGGLEAYYKMAKQWGAEVRAPLSNMHPYIGQPGGALGGDFLFDYNFEHKGSVQLIIGRPDVKDATKLLRHFDIEICKCAFSASNVYIPAAVETLAGRTFITPARHALAESFMKALNKVKPKFPDGTCTYDDSEMPKVLAKIKHKVWKGIGLPPYSGSQYDFEHKYTVIARLFERIQKYHTRGV
;
A
#
# COMPACT_ATOMS: atom_id res chain seq x y z
N MET A 1 -11.47 -36.06 62.94
CA MET A 1 -10.96 -34.75 62.50
C MET A 1 -10.94 -34.80 60.99
N ASP A 2 -11.85 -34.09 60.33
CA ASP A 2 -11.83 -33.96 58.87
C ASP A 2 -10.71 -33.01 58.45
N PRO A 3 -10.06 -33.26 57.30
CA PRO A 3 -9.01 -32.37 56.81
C PRO A 3 -9.62 -31.02 56.43
N PRO A 4 -8.89 -29.90 56.62
CA PRO A 4 -9.42 -28.59 56.31
C PRO A 4 -9.68 -28.48 54.79
N ALA A 5 -10.90 -28.08 54.43
CA ALA A 5 -11.29 -27.84 53.06
C ALA A 5 -10.29 -26.88 52.40
N LYS A 6 -9.62 -27.34 51.34
CA LYS A 6 -8.80 -26.49 50.47
C LYS A 6 -9.70 -25.38 49.93
N LYS A 7 -9.55 -24.15 50.43
CA LYS A 7 -10.09 -22.96 49.78
C LYS A 7 -9.50 -22.92 48.37
N MET A 8 -10.30 -23.24 47.35
CA MET A 8 -9.95 -22.94 45.97
C MET A 8 -9.77 -21.43 45.88
N LYS A 9 -8.52 -20.98 45.74
CA LYS A 9 -8.23 -19.61 45.33
C LYS A 9 -8.68 -19.50 43.87
N THR A 10 -9.91 -19.08 43.66
CA THR A 10 -10.34 -18.59 42.35
C THR A 10 -9.69 -17.22 42.15
N SER A 11 -8.64 -17.17 41.33
CA SER A 11 -8.08 -15.93 40.83
C SER A 11 -9.23 -15.07 40.27
N PRO A 12 -9.21 -13.74 40.47
CA PRO A 12 -10.19 -12.89 39.81
C PRO A 12 -10.09 -13.07 38.28
N PRO A 13 -11.23 -13.13 37.57
CA PRO A 13 -11.23 -13.28 36.13
C PRO A 13 -10.47 -12.11 35.48
N THR A 14 -9.59 -12.46 34.57
CA THR A 14 -8.75 -11.54 33.81
C THR A 14 -9.31 -11.35 32.40
N LEU A 15 -8.85 -10.31 31.70
CA LEU A 15 -9.21 -10.10 30.29
C LEU A 15 -8.91 -11.33 29.41
N CYS A 16 -7.89 -12.12 29.78
CA CYS A 16 -7.50 -13.33 29.04
C CYS A 16 -8.43 -14.52 29.26
N ASP A 17 -9.39 -14.41 30.20
CA ASP A 17 -10.37 -15.45 30.48
C ASP A 17 -11.70 -15.18 29.73
N MET A 18 -11.76 -14.10 28.94
CA MET A 18 -12.91 -13.79 28.08
C MET A 18 -12.88 -14.60 26.77
N PRO A 19 -14.05 -14.96 26.20
CA PRO A 19 -14.13 -15.55 24.87
C PRO A 19 -13.51 -14.67 23.78
N ASP A 20 -12.93 -15.32 22.77
CA ASP A 20 -12.27 -14.66 21.64
C ASP A 20 -13.19 -13.68 20.91
N GLU A 21 -14.50 -13.96 20.81
CA GLU A 21 -15.49 -13.09 20.18
C GLU A 21 -15.69 -11.79 20.95
N ILE A 22 -15.65 -11.85 22.29
CA ILE A 22 -15.75 -10.66 23.14
C ILE A 22 -14.47 -9.83 23.01
N LEU A 23 -13.31 -10.47 23.02
CA LEU A 23 -12.04 -9.80 22.79
C LEU A 23 -11.97 -9.16 21.40
N ALA A 24 -12.48 -9.83 20.37
CA ALA A 24 -12.62 -9.29 19.03
C ALA A 24 -13.50 -8.04 19.00
N HIS A 25 -14.63 -8.10 19.70
CA HIS A 25 -15.56 -6.98 19.82
C HIS A 25 -14.90 -5.78 20.52
N ILE A 26 -14.19 -6.00 21.63
CA ILE A 26 -13.42 -4.96 22.32
C ILE A 26 -12.36 -4.37 21.41
N ALA A 27 -11.53 -5.21 20.77
CA ALA A 27 -10.45 -4.77 19.88
C ALA A 27 -10.97 -3.94 18.69
N SER A 28 -12.17 -4.24 18.19
CA SER A 28 -12.80 -3.45 17.11
C SER A 28 -13.19 -2.02 17.53
N HIS A 29 -13.26 -1.72 18.83
CA HIS A 29 -13.55 -0.38 19.35
C HIS A 29 -12.30 0.40 19.74
N LEU A 30 -11.15 -0.26 19.82
CA LEU A 30 -9.87 0.33 20.18
C LEU A 30 -9.05 0.70 18.94
N GLU A 31 -8.11 1.63 19.09
CA GLU A 31 -7.12 1.89 18.04
C GLU A 31 -6.13 0.72 17.93
N PRO A 32 -5.60 0.39 16.75
CA PRO A 32 -4.63 -0.69 16.57
C PRO A 32 -3.42 -0.59 17.50
N GLY A 33 -2.94 0.62 17.81
CA GLY A 33 -1.88 0.84 18.79
C GLY A 33 -2.30 0.49 20.23
N ASP A 34 -3.53 0.78 20.62
CA ASP A 34 -4.06 0.42 21.94
C ASP A 34 -4.27 -1.09 22.06
N VAL A 35 -4.79 -1.72 20.99
CA VAL A 35 -4.90 -3.19 20.92
C VAL A 35 -3.52 -3.82 21.01
N PHE A 36 -2.53 -3.27 20.31
CA PHE A 36 -1.17 -3.76 20.37
C PHE A 36 -0.56 -3.63 21.77
N ASN A 37 -0.75 -2.49 22.45
CA ASN A 37 -0.32 -2.30 23.83
C ASN A 37 -1.04 -3.26 24.80
N MET A 38 -2.34 -3.49 24.60
CA MET A 38 -3.12 -4.48 25.36
C MET A 38 -2.55 -5.88 25.17
N VAL A 39 -2.22 -6.27 23.93
CA VAL A 39 -1.59 -7.56 23.62
C VAL A 39 -0.22 -7.68 24.30
N LEU A 40 0.62 -6.64 24.23
CA LEU A 40 1.93 -6.62 24.88
C LEU A 40 1.85 -6.70 26.42
N SER A 41 0.74 -6.24 27.02
CA SER A 41 0.52 -6.32 28.47
C SER A 41 0.29 -7.74 28.99
N SER A 42 0.04 -8.72 28.11
CA SER A 42 -0.25 -10.11 28.49
C SER A 42 0.55 -11.13 27.67
N LYS A 43 1.37 -11.91 28.38
CA LYS A 43 2.06 -13.08 27.80
C LYS A 43 1.12 -14.17 27.30
N LYS A 44 -0.15 -14.20 27.75
CA LYS A 44 -1.16 -15.14 27.23
C LYS A 44 -1.66 -14.71 25.85
N LEU A 45 -1.83 -13.41 25.63
CA LEU A 45 -2.27 -12.85 24.35
C LEU A 45 -1.12 -12.78 23.34
N PHE A 46 0.09 -12.52 23.84
CA PHE A 46 1.31 -12.46 23.05
C PHE A 46 2.02 -13.81 23.05
N ARG A 47 1.91 -14.58 21.95
CA ARG A 47 2.85 -15.67 21.66
C ARG A 47 3.89 -15.15 20.67
N PRO A 48 5.19 -15.14 21.00
CA PRO A 48 6.23 -14.82 20.03
C PRO A 48 6.17 -15.83 18.88
N ALA A 49 6.28 -15.36 17.63
CA ALA A 49 6.39 -16.24 16.48
C ALA A 49 7.59 -17.19 16.67
N GLY A 50 7.35 -18.50 16.58
CA GLY A 50 8.39 -19.54 16.71
C GLY A 50 8.55 -20.17 18.11
N VAL A 51 7.74 -19.79 19.11
CA VAL A 51 7.66 -20.56 20.37
C VAL A 51 6.70 -21.73 20.15
N VAL A 52 7.26 -22.90 19.84
CA VAL A 52 6.54 -24.18 19.83
C VAL A 52 6.26 -24.55 21.28
N ASP A 53 5.00 -24.54 21.68
CA ASP A 53 4.61 -25.15 22.94
C ASP A 53 4.66 -26.66 22.72
N LEU A 54 5.69 -27.31 23.29
CA LEU A 54 5.91 -28.75 23.21
C LEU A 54 4.80 -29.56 23.92
N THR A 55 3.90 -28.89 24.63
CA THR A 55 2.75 -29.49 25.31
C THR A 55 1.42 -29.23 24.60
N ALA A 56 1.40 -28.41 23.56
CA ALA A 56 0.22 -28.14 22.74
C ALA A 56 0.20 -29.03 21.49
N ASP A 57 -0.99 -29.43 21.06
CA ASP A 57 -1.21 -30.22 19.83
C ASP A 57 -0.59 -29.52 18.60
N GLU A 58 -0.13 -30.27 17.60
CA GLU A 58 0.55 -29.73 16.41
C GLU A 58 -0.30 -28.69 15.68
N ASP A 59 -1.63 -28.80 15.75
CA ASP A 59 -2.58 -27.85 15.18
C ASP A 59 -2.67 -26.53 15.97
N ALA A 60 -2.48 -26.56 17.31
CA ALA A 60 -2.47 -25.36 18.16
C ALA A 60 -1.20 -24.52 17.99
N ASN A 61 -0.12 -25.13 17.49
CA ASN A 61 1.12 -24.44 17.10
C ASN A 61 1.05 -23.84 15.67
N ARG A 62 0.00 -24.17 14.88
CA ARG A 62 -0.26 -23.58 13.55
C ARG A 62 -1.21 -22.39 13.58
N GLU A 63 -2.00 -22.25 14.64
CA GLU A 63 -2.92 -21.13 14.80
C GLU A 63 -2.19 -19.81 15.10
N GLU A 64 -2.57 -18.77 14.34
CA GLU A 64 -2.13 -17.39 14.60
C GLU A 64 -2.48 -16.98 16.04
N ALA A 65 -1.49 -16.46 16.78
CA ALA A 65 -1.70 -16.04 18.17
C ALA A 65 -2.86 -15.05 18.28
N LEU A 66 -3.70 -15.22 19.30
CA LEU A 66 -4.90 -14.40 19.52
C LEU A 66 -4.58 -12.90 19.47
N GLY A 67 -3.47 -12.46 20.05
CA GLY A 67 -3.06 -11.07 19.99
C GLY A 67 -2.88 -10.52 18.56
N PHE A 68 -2.37 -11.33 17.64
CA PHE A 68 -2.25 -10.94 16.23
C PHE A 68 -3.62 -10.89 15.54
N LYS A 69 -4.51 -11.85 15.81
CA LYS A 69 -5.91 -11.83 15.33
C LYS A 69 -6.60 -10.53 15.77
N LEU A 70 -6.44 -10.12 17.04
CA LEU A 70 -7.03 -8.88 17.59
C LEU A 70 -6.54 -7.61 16.88
N VAL A 71 -5.22 -7.47 16.66
CA VAL A 71 -4.66 -6.31 15.94
C VAL A 71 -5.14 -6.28 14.50
N LYS A 72 -5.17 -7.43 13.80
CA LYS A 72 -5.71 -7.54 12.43
C LYS A 72 -7.18 -7.12 12.37
N TRP A 73 -8.00 -7.55 13.31
CA TRP A 73 -9.41 -7.16 13.37
C TRP A 73 -9.61 -5.66 13.56
N SER A 74 -8.87 -5.05 14.50
CA SER A 74 -8.91 -3.58 14.69
C SER A 74 -8.50 -2.82 13.42
N MET A 75 -7.42 -3.26 12.77
CA MET A 75 -6.95 -2.70 11.50
C MET A 75 -7.99 -2.81 10.38
N ARG A 76 -8.59 -4.00 10.19
CA ARG A 76 -9.64 -4.23 9.18
C ARG A 76 -10.89 -3.41 9.43
N HIS A 77 -11.30 -3.28 10.69
CA HIS A 77 -12.45 -2.45 11.05
C HIS A 77 -12.21 -0.97 10.73
N ARG A 78 -11.00 -0.47 10.99
CA ARG A 78 -10.62 0.89 10.57
C ARG A 78 -10.61 1.03 9.06
N LEU A 79 -10.07 0.05 8.33
CA LEU A 79 -10.11 0.04 6.86
C LEU A 79 -11.54 0.11 6.35
N LYS A 80 -12.45 -0.72 6.88
CA LYS A 80 -13.88 -0.70 6.51
C LYS A 80 -14.49 0.69 6.71
N LYS A 81 -14.28 1.30 7.88
CA LYS A 81 -14.73 2.68 8.16
C LYS A 81 -14.14 3.70 7.19
N ILE A 82 -12.86 3.58 6.86
CA ILE A 82 -12.19 4.51 5.95
C ILE A 82 -12.71 4.36 4.52
N LEU A 83 -12.81 3.15 3.99
CA LEU A 83 -13.34 2.90 2.65
C LEU A 83 -14.77 3.43 2.50
N THR A 84 -15.62 3.26 3.52
CA THR A 84 -16.99 3.81 3.50
C THR A 84 -17.06 5.34 3.46
N LEU A 85 -15.97 6.06 3.79
CA LEU A 85 -15.90 7.52 3.72
C LEU A 85 -15.34 8.03 2.38
N PHE A 86 -14.62 7.18 1.64
CA PHE A 86 -13.90 7.60 0.43
C PHE A 86 -14.77 7.69 -0.80
N THR A 87 -15.85 6.94 -0.83
CA THR A 87 -16.72 6.87 -1.99
C THR A 87 -18.13 7.26 -1.59
N LYS A 88 -18.72 8.21 -2.35
CA LYS A 88 -20.15 8.58 -2.22
C LYS A 88 -21.04 7.32 -2.26
N LYS A 89 -20.59 6.31 -3.00
CA LYS A 89 -21.09 4.94 -2.99
C LYS A 89 -20.27 4.10 -2.02
N LYS A 90 -20.88 3.52 -0.98
CA LYS A 90 -20.21 2.69 0.04
C LYS A 90 -19.57 1.41 -0.54
N PHE A 91 -18.48 1.48 -1.30
CA PHE A 91 -17.72 0.27 -1.63
C PHE A 91 -16.89 -0.15 -0.43
N THR A 92 -16.85 -1.44 -0.18
CA THR A 92 -16.35 -2.07 1.02
C THR A 92 -15.13 -2.94 0.72
N PHE A 93 -14.47 -3.39 1.79
CA PHE A 93 -13.41 -4.39 1.67
C PHE A 93 -13.93 -5.68 0.99
N ASP A 94 -15.19 -6.05 1.24
CA ASP A 94 -15.79 -7.29 0.72
C ASP A 94 -16.10 -7.19 -0.79
N ASP A 95 -16.24 -5.97 -1.34
CA ASP A 95 -16.37 -5.78 -2.79
C ASP A 95 -15.06 -6.10 -3.53
N LEU A 96 -13.92 -5.86 -2.87
CA LEU A 96 -12.57 -6.17 -3.37
C LEU A 96 -12.14 -7.60 -3.01
N PHE A 97 -12.57 -8.12 -1.86
CA PHE A 97 -12.20 -9.42 -1.29
C PHE A 97 -13.45 -10.20 -0.84
N PRO A 98 -14.31 -10.61 -1.79
CA PRO A 98 -15.56 -11.32 -1.50
C PRO A 98 -15.27 -12.66 -0.81
N GLU A 99 -16.04 -13.03 0.21
CA GLU A 99 -15.75 -14.20 1.04
C GLU A 99 -15.67 -15.49 0.22
N GLU A 100 -16.51 -15.60 -0.81
CA GLU A 100 -16.61 -16.76 -1.69
C GLU A 100 -15.38 -16.92 -2.60
N GLU A 101 -14.67 -15.83 -2.90
CA GLU A 101 -13.47 -15.85 -3.75
C GLU A 101 -12.17 -15.65 -2.95
N ARG A 102 -12.23 -15.45 -1.63
CA ARG A 102 -11.02 -15.34 -0.80
C ARG A 102 -10.15 -16.59 -0.94
N ASN A 103 -10.74 -17.78 -1.04
CA ASN A 103 -10.00 -19.03 -1.23
C ASN A 103 -9.34 -19.17 -2.61
N LEU A 104 -9.77 -18.40 -3.61
CA LEU A 104 -9.16 -18.35 -4.96
C LEU A 104 -7.96 -17.39 -5.01
N ASP A 105 -7.90 -16.42 -4.09
CA ASP A 105 -6.82 -15.43 -3.97
C ASP A 105 -5.57 -16.00 -3.23
N PHE A 106 -5.58 -17.26 -2.77
CA PHE A 106 -4.47 -17.86 -1.99
C PHE A 106 -4.00 -19.22 -2.50
N VAL A 107 -2.71 -19.27 -2.85
CA VAL A 107 -1.90 -20.48 -2.66
C VAL A 107 -1.27 -20.37 -1.27
N SER A 108 -1.62 -21.30 -0.37
CA SER A 108 -1.06 -21.45 0.96
C SER A 108 0.47 -21.56 0.90
N GLY A 109 1.21 -20.66 1.54
CA GLY A 109 2.66 -20.86 1.70
C GLY A 109 3.55 -19.65 1.99
N GLN A 110 3.05 -18.42 1.97
CA GLN A 110 3.87 -17.25 2.33
C GLN A 110 3.69 -16.89 3.82
N PRO A 111 4.78 -16.52 4.53
CA PRO A 111 4.79 -16.43 5.97
C PRO A 111 3.80 -15.40 6.51
N GLN A 112 3.21 -15.82 7.63
CA GLN A 112 2.42 -15.05 8.57
C GLN A 112 3.20 -13.79 9.02
N VAL A 113 2.46 -12.81 9.51
CA VAL A 113 2.96 -11.53 10.03
C VAL A 113 4.31 -11.69 10.76
N SER A 114 5.41 -11.24 10.16
CA SER A 114 6.70 -11.21 10.85
C SER A 114 6.79 -9.94 11.69
N PHE A 115 6.31 -10.03 12.93
CA PHE A 115 6.68 -9.06 13.96
C PHE A 115 8.13 -9.33 14.35
N CYS A 116 9.08 -8.62 13.74
CA CYS A 116 10.45 -8.61 14.26
C CYS A 116 10.57 -7.47 15.28
N LEU A 117 10.42 -7.81 16.57
CA LEU A 117 10.65 -6.90 17.71
C LEU A 117 12.15 -6.58 17.95
N LEU A 118 13.05 -7.17 17.16
CA LEU A 118 14.50 -6.97 17.25
C LEU A 118 14.97 -6.08 16.08
N SER A 119 14.63 -4.78 16.12
CA SER A 119 14.95 -3.81 15.05
C SER A 119 16.43 -3.39 14.94
N HIS A 120 17.37 -4.17 15.51
CA HIS A 120 18.79 -3.81 15.54
C HIS A 120 19.76 -4.83 14.93
N GLN A 121 19.26 -5.81 14.18
CA GLN A 121 20.15 -6.66 13.37
C GLN A 121 19.91 -6.45 11.87
N PRO A 122 20.98 -6.50 11.05
CA PRO A 122 20.87 -6.45 9.59
C PRO A 122 19.93 -7.58 9.13
N PRO A 123 19.29 -7.45 7.95
CA PRO A 123 18.24 -8.36 7.53
C PRO A 123 18.77 -9.79 7.51
N ALA A 124 18.39 -10.58 8.52
CA ALA A 124 18.68 -11.99 8.54
C ALA A 124 17.99 -12.60 7.32
N GLN A 125 18.79 -13.25 6.48
CA GLN A 125 18.39 -13.85 5.22
C GLN A 125 17.13 -14.70 5.41
N LEU A 126 16.02 -14.18 4.87
CA LEU A 126 14.72 -14.84 4.85
C LEU A 126 14.82 -15.97 3.82
N LEU A 127 15.14 -17.18 4.28
CA LEU A 127 15.32 -18.38 3.47
C LEU A 127 14.00 -18.70 2.73
N HIS A 128 13.87 -18.20 1.50
CA HIS A 128 12.78 -18.55 0.58
C HIS A 128 12.94 -20.01 0.13
N ARG A 129 12.17 -20.94 0.71
CA ARG A 129 11.98 -22.27 0.10
C ARG A 129 10.96 -22.15 -1.02
N LEU A 130 11.45 -22.27 -2.26
CA LEU A 130 10.67 -22.45 -3.48
C LEU A 130 9.86 -23.74 -3.38
N LEU A 131 8.53 -23.61 -3.28
CA LEU A 131 7.59 -24.66 -3.66
C LEU A 131 6.79 -24.16 -4.86
N THR A 132 7.08 -24.77 -6.00
CA THR A 132 6.42 -24.59 -7.28
C THR A 132 5.08 -25.33 -7.30
N ARG A 133 3.95 -24.60 -7.33
CA ARG A 133 2.67 -25.03 -7.94
C ARG A 133 1.60 -23.91 -7.90
N GLY A 134 1.13 -23.49 -9.09
CA GLY A 134 -0.07 -22.68 -9.30
C GLY A 134 0.12 -21.17 -9.17
N MET A 135 -0.17 -20.41 -10.23
CA MET A 135 0.03 -18.95 -10.34
C MET A 135 -0.83 -18.18 -9.33
N ALA A 136 -0.26 -17.74 -8.21
CA ALA A 136 -1.01 -16.96 -7.23
C ALA A 136 -1.22 -15.53 -7.75
N SER A 137 -2.38 -15.28 -8.35
CA SER A 137 -2.92 -13.93 -8.51
C SER A 137 -3.00 -13.26 -7.14
N GLN A 138 -2.27 -12.16 -6.93
CA GLN A 138 -2.24 -11.46 -5.64
C GLN A 138 -2.67 -10.00 -5.78
N MET A 139 -3.40 -9.52 -4.78
CA MET A 139 -3.84 -8.13 -4.65
C MET A 139 -3.62 -7.62 -3.22
N LEU A 140 -3.18 -6.38 -3.10
CA LEU A 140 -2.94 -5.67 -1.85
C LEU A 140 -3.56 -4.27 -1.90
N ILE A 141 -4.19 -3.82 -0.82
CA ILE A 141 -4.50 -2.40 -0.59
C ILE A 141 -3.38 -1.83 0.26
N ALA A 142 -2.68 -0.80 -0.21
CA ALA A 142 -1.56 -0.20 0.51
C ALA A 142 -1.60 1.34 0.47
N GLY A 143 -0.44 1.96 0.70
CA GLY A 143 -0.31 3.42 0.59
C GLY A 143 -1.06 4.17 1.69
N SER A 144 -1.59 5.34 1.34
CA SER A 144 -2.00 6.32 2.36
C SER A 144 -3.17 5.85 3.23
N VAL A 145 -4.09 5.07 2.66
CA VAL A 145 -5.22 4.45 3.38
C VAL A 145 -4.74 3.41 4.37
N ALA A 146 -3.76 2.59 3.99
CA ALA A 146 -3.22 1.58 4.89
C ALA A 146 -2.46 2.20 6.07
N VAL A 147 -1.66 3.24 5.81
CA VAL A 147 -1.00 4.01 6.87
C VAL A 147 -2.02 4.61 7.84
N LYS A 148 -3.09 5.23 7.33
CA LYS A 148 -4.16 5.83 8.15
C LYS A 148 -4.84 4.80 9.06
N CYS A 149 -4.90 3.54 8.65
CA CYS A 149 -5.41 2.45 9.49
C CYS A 149 -4.46 2.14 10.65
N ALA A 150 -3.15 2.15 10.40
CA ALA A 150 -2.13 1.79 11.39
C ALA A 150 -1.89 2.89 12.43
N VAL A 151 -1.90 4.16 12.04
CA VAL A 151 -1.51 5.27 12.92
C VAL A 151 -2.64 5.76 13.83
N PRO A 152 -2.34 6.32 15.02
CA PRO A 152 -3.36 6.82 15.94
C PRO A 152 -4.29 7.88 15.32
N ARG A 153 -5.56 7.99 15.73
CA ARG A 153 -6.48 9.01 15.17
C ARG A 153 -6.03 10.44 15.47
N ARG A 154 -5.27 10.63 16.55
CA ARG A 154 -4.66 11.91 16.93
C ARG A 154 -3.56 12.38 15.96
N SER A 155 -3.12 11.53 15.05
CA SER A 155 -2.12 11.88 14.02
C SER A 155 -2.75 12.81 12.97
N GLY A 156 -2.66 14.12 13.19
CA GLY A 156 -2.89 15.19 12.20
C GLY A 156 -4.22 15.19 11.41
N LYS A 157 -4.40 16.18 10.53
CA LYS A 157 -5.51 16.16 9.56
C LYS A 157 -5.10 15.34 8.33
N TRP A 158 -5.80 14.25 8.10
CA TRP A 158 -5.66 13.46 6.87
C TRP A 158 -6.58 14.01 5.79
N ARG A 159 -6.03 14.51 4.68
CA ARG A 159 -6.82 14.72 3.46
C ARG A 159 -7.41 13.38 3.00
N PRO A 160 -8.52 13.39 2.26
CA PRO A 160 -8.90 12.22 1.47
C PRO A 160 -7.69 11.84 0.60
N GLY A 161 -7.13 10.67 0.86
CA GLY A 161 -6.08 10.06 0.05
C GLY A 161 -6.68 9.24 -1.09
N ASP A 162 -5.82 8.85 -2.01
CA ASP A 162 -6.08 7.80 -2.98
C ASP A 162 -6.09 6.41 -2.31
N ILE A 163 -6.82 5.49 -2.93
CA ILE A 163 -6.79 4.06 -2.60
C ILE A 163 -5.82 3.39 -3.57
N ASP A 164 -4.64 3.05 -3.08
CA ASP A 164 -3.63 2.34 -3.85
C ASP A 164 -3.87 0.82 -3.80
N ILE A 165 -4.17 0.21 -4.95
CA ILE A 165 -4.35 -1.23 -5.10
C ILE A 165 -3.18 -1.80 -5.91
N PHE A 166 -2.34 -2.60 -5.28
CA PHE A 166 -1.21 -3.27 -5.91
C PHE A 166 -1.60 -4.68 -6.31
N CYS A 167 -1.35 -5.09 -7.55
CA CYS A 167 -1.63 -6.47 -7.95
C CYS A 167 -0.54 -7.05 -8.88
N THR A 168 -0.43 -8.38 -8.89
CA THR A 168 0.38 -9.07 -9.90
C THR A 168 -0.27 -8.93 -11.28
N TRP A 169 0.53 -9.10 -12.34
CA TRP A 169 0.04 -9.06 -13.72
C TRP A 169 -1.18 -9.97 -13.93
N ASP A 170 -1.09 -11.21 -13.45
CA ASP A 170 -2.13 -12.23 -13.62
C ASP A 170 -3.41 -11.92 -12.83
N ALA A 171 -3.32 -11.12 -11.76
CA ALA A 171 -4.47 -10.71 -10.96
C ALA A 171 -5.25 -9.55 -11.59
N ALA A 172 -4.59 -8.70 -12.38
CA ALA A 172 -5.17 -7.45 -12.89
C ALA A 172 -6.55 -7.64 -13.57
N PRO A 173 -6.79 -8.65 -14.42
CA PRO A 173 -8.10 -8.82 -15.06
C PRO A 173 -9.24 -9.04 -14.06
N MET A 174 -8.99 -9.83 -13.03
CA MET A 174 -9.96 -10.10 -11.96
C MET A 174 -10.18 -8.87 -11.10
N VAL A 175 -9.12 -8.13 -10.76
CA VAL A 175 -9.23 -6.89 -9.97
C VAL A 175 -10.10 -5.87 -10.72
N ARG A 176 -9.88 -5.67 -12.02
CA ARG A 176 -10.71 -4.79 -12.86
C ARG A 176 -12.17 -5.20 -12.86
N ARG A 177 -12.47 -6.50 -12.98
CA ARG A 177 -13.83 -7.01 -12.85
C ARG A 177 -14.46 -6.57 -11.54
N ARG A 178 -13.77 -6.74 -10.41
CA ARG A 178 -14.27 -6.34 -9.08
C ARG A 178 -14.46 -4.83 -8.97
N LEU A 179 -13.51 -4.03 -9.45
CA LEU A 179 -13.61 -2.56 -9.47
C LEU A 179 -14.84 -2.09 -10.28
N ILE A 180 -15.06 -2.66 -11.45
CA ILE A 180 -16.15 -2.25 -12.34
C ILE A 180 -17.50 -2.76 -11.87
N GLN A 181 -17.62 -4.06 -11.59
CA GLN A 181 -18.90 -4.73 -11.35
C GLN A 181 -19.38 -4.59 -9.90
N ARG A 182 -18.47 -4.71 -8.93
CA ARG A 182 -18.82 -4.62 -7.50
C ARG A 182 -18.64 -3.21 -6.96
N CYS A 183 -17.52 -2.56 -7.27
CA CYS A 183 -17.24 -1.23 -6.72
C CYS A 183 -17.92 -0.10 -7.50
N GLY A 184 -18.48 -0.37 -8.68
CA GLY A 184 -19.12 0.65 -9.52
C GLY A 184 -18.14 1.71 -9.98
N LEU A 185 -16.92 1.31 -10.32
CA LEU A 185 -15.88 2.21 -10.82
C LEU A 185 -15.77 2.12 -12.35
N ILE A 186 -15.13 3.12 -12.93
CA ILE A 186 -14.80 3.20 -14.35
C ILE A 186 -13.34 3.60 -14.53
N CYS A 187 -12.68 3.05 -15.56
CA CYS A 187 -11.29 3.36 -15.86
C CYS A 187 -11.20 4.69 -16.62
N GLY A 188 -10.31 5.58 -16.15
CA GLY A 188 -10.02 6.87 -16.78
C GLY A 188 -8.78 6.88 -17.67
N GLY A 189 -7.96 5.82 -17.59
CA GLY A 189 -6.72 5.73 -18.35
C GLY A 189 -5.53 5.30 -17.51
N VAL A 190 -4.35 5.44 -18.11
CA VAL A 190 -3.05 5.16 -17.50
C VAL A 190 -2.40 6.47 -17.09
N VAL A 191 -1.87 6.51 -15.88
CA VAL A 191 -1.23 7.71 -15.33
C VAL A 191 0.28 7.67 -15.61
N ASN A 192 0.78 8.66 -16.37
CA ASN A 192 2.19 8.69 -16.81
C ASN A 192 3.11 9.59 -15.97
N ASN A 193 2.63 10.13 -14.85
CA ASN A 193 3.42 10.99 -13.94
C ASN A 193 3.12 10.65 -12.48
N THR A 194 3.08 9.37 -12.15
CA THR A 194 2.94 8.95 -10.76
C THR A 194 4.30 8.75 -10.13
N SER A 195 4.36 8.85 -8.80
CA SER A 195 5.55 8.41 -8.07
C SER A 195 5.94 6.94 -8.30
N TYR A 196 5.11 6.16 -9.00
CA TYR A 196 5.29 4.74 -9.29
C TYR A 196 5.76 4.45 -10.73
N THR A 197 5.53 5.36 -11.68
CA THR A 197 5.71 5.12 -13.14
C THR A 197 6.57 6.14 -13.86
N ASP A 198 7.14 7.14 -13.18
CA ASP A 198 8.08 8.08 -13.81
C ASP A 198 9.16 7.28 -14.56
N ASP A 199 9.20 7.42 -15.90
CA ASP A 199 10.00 6.67 -16.89
C ASP A 199 11.53 6.84 -16.73
N GLY A 200 12.00 7.35 -15.58
CA GLY A 200 13.39 7.37 -15.21
C GLY A 200 13.87 5.97 -14.79
N PRO A 201 14.98 5.44 -15.34
CA PRO A 201 15.50 4.09 -15.07
C PRO A 201 15.95 3.80 -13.61
N TYR A 202 15.62 4.68 -12.65
CA TYR A 202 16.09 4.56 -11.27
C TYR A 202 15.08 5.08 -10.24
N LEU A 203 13.84 4.60 -10.31
CA LEU A 203 12.95 4.70 -9.15
C LEU A 203 13.48 3.81 -8.03
N ALA A 204 14.13 4.47 -7.07
CA ALA A 204 14.01 4.30 -5.63
C ALA A 204 13.23 3.06 -5.13
N GLY A 205 13.85 1.90 -5.25
CA GLY A 205 13.51 0.65 -4.57
C GLY A 205 14.82 -0.09 -4.32
N ASP A 206 14.81 -0.98 -3.34
CA ASP A 206 16.00 -1.56 -2.70
C ASP A 206 17.20 -1.96 -3.60
N VAL A 207 18.39 -1.81 -3.02
CA VAL A 207 19.74 -1.68 -3.62
C VAL A 207 20.27 -2.99 -4.23
N GLU A 208 19.54 -4.09 -4.14
CA GLU A 208 20.10 -5.40 -4.48
C GLU A 208 19.96 -5.80 -5.93
N ASN A 209 19.11 -5.13 -6.71
CA ASN A 209 19.08 -5.35 -8.15
C ASN A 209 18.78 -4.04 -8.87
N ARG A 210 19.61 -3.73 -9.87
CA ARG A 210 19.28 -2.83 -10.99
C ARG A 210 18.08 -3.36 -11.83
N ALA A 211 17.16 -4.09 -11.22
CA ALA A 211 16.04 -4.73 -11.88
C ALA A 211 15.01 -3.64 -12.19
N ALA A 212 14.91 -3.33 -13.47
CA ALA A 212 13.69 -3.01 -14.19
C ALA A 212 12.48 -2.71 -13.28
N ALA A 213 11.94 -1.49 -13.35
CA ALA A 213 10.73 -1.07 -12.63
C ALA A 213 9.76 -2.24 -12.48
N VAL A 214 9.57 -2.75 -11.26
CA VAL A 214 8.73 -3.94 -11.01
C VAL A 214 7.26 -3.67 -11.30
N ILE A 215 6.91 -2.38 -11.39
CA ILE A 215 5.61 -1.86 -11.81
C ILE A 215 5.65 -1.68 -13.33
N HIS A 216 4.62 -2.19 -14.00
CA HIS A 216 4.44 -2.03 -15.43
C HIS A 216 3.74 -0.71 -15.77
N HIS A 217 2.65 -0.41 -15.08
CA HIS A 217 1.85 0.80 -15.26
C HIS A 217 0.86 0.97 -14.10
N VAL A 218 0.21 2.14 -14.07
CA VAL A 218 -0.84 2.48 -13.09
C VAL A 218 -2.08 2.93 -13.85
N GLU A 219 -3.21 2.30 -13.56
CA GLU A 219 -4.52 2.72 -14.06
C GLU A 219 -5.25 3.56 -13.02
N GLU A 220 -5.98 4.58 -13.48
CA GLU A 220 -6.79 5.45 -12.63
C GLU A 220 -8.28 5.11 -12.73
N TYR A 221 -8.95 5.02 -11.58
CA TYR A 221 -10.36 4.70 -11.47
C TYR A 221 -11.12 5.73 -10.64
N ALA A 222 -12.33 6.05 -11.07
CA ALA A 222 -13.28 6.89 -10.34
C ALA A 222 -14.64 6.22 -10.26
N ALA A 223 -15.48 6.71 -9.34
CA ALA A 223 -16.88 6.29 -9.29
C ALA A 223 -17.58 6.67 -10.60
N ARG A 224 -18.43 5.79 -11.10
CA ARG A 224 -19.36 6.11 -12.19
C ARG A 224 -20.76 6.33 -11.63
N PRO A 225 -21.63 7.10 -12.30
CA PRO A 225 -23.02 7.20 -11.91
C PRO A 225 -23.70 5.83 -12.02
N MET A 226 -24.54 5.50 -11.03
CA MET A 226 -25.22 4.20 -10.94
C MET A 226 -26.74 4.32 -10.78
N ASN A 227 -27.24 5.55 -10.62
CA ASN A 227 -28.66 5.89 -10.57
C ASN A 227 -28.86 7.31 -11.15
N GLU A 228 -30.11 7.70 -11.38
CA GLU A 228 -30.47 8.99 -12.01
C GLU A 228 -30.20 10.20 -11.10
N ASP A 229 -30.30 10.04 -9.79
CA ASP A 229 -30.03 11.11 -8.82
C ASP A 229 -28.53 11.49 -8.84
N GLU A 230 -27.65 10.50 -8.92
CA GLU A 230 -26.21 10.71 -9.08
C GLU A 230 -25.85 11.32 -10.45
N TRP A 231 -26.64 11.03 -11.49
CA TRP A 231 -26.45 11.58 -12.84
C TRP A 231 -26.64 13.11 -12.89
N GLY A 232 -27.48 13.67 -12.00
CA GLY A 232 -27.74 15.10 -11.91
C GLY A 232 -26.55 15.93 -11.39
N GLU A 233 -25.63 15.33 -10.62
CA GLU A 233 -24.49 16.01 -9.99
C GLU A 233 -23.23 16.07 -10.88
N TRP A 234 -23.19 15.33 -11.98
CA TRP A 234 -22.05 15.33 -12.90
C TRP A 234 -22.08 16.58 -13.78
N LYS A 235 -21.01 17.39 -13.72
CA LYS A 235 -20.85 18.62 -14.51
C LYS A 235 -20.81 18.34 -16.01
N TYR A 236 -20.31 17.17 -16.40
CA TYR A 236 -20.30 16.69 -17.77
C TYR A 236 -21.38 15.61 -17.91
N LYS A 237 -22.59 16.04 -18.26
CA LYS A 237 -23.53 15.12 -18.91
C LYS A 237 -22.98 14.92 -20.31
N PRO A 238 -22.57 13.71 -20.74
CA PRO A 238 -22.39 13.51 -22.17
C PRO A 238 -23.73 13.88 -22.80
N CYS A 239 -23.77 15.01 -23.50
CA CYS A 239 -24.99 15.71 -23.90
C CYS A 239 -25.92 14.84 -24.75
N ASP A 240 -25.41 13.72 -25.25
CA ASP A 240 -26.07 12.82 -26.19
C ASP A 240 -26.38 11.42 -25.61
N ALA A 241 -26.01 11.13 -24.35
CA ALA A 241 -26.03 9.75 -23.83
C ALA A 241 -27.40 9.22 -23.41
N GLY A 242 -28.53 9.90 -23.67
CA GLY A 242 -29.87 9.31 -23.49
C GLY A 242 -30.21 8.72 -22.10
N GLY A 243 -29.45 9.06 -21.04
CA GLY A 243 -29.60 8.52 -19.68
C GLY A 243 -28.50 7.51 -19.26
N LEU A 244 -28.66 6.91 -18.08
CA LEU A 244 -27.66 6.02 -17.46
C LEU A 244 -27.32 4.78 -18.32
N GLU A 245 -28.34 4.18 -18.94
CA GLU A 245 -28.19 2.96 -19.74
C GLU A 245 -27.39 3.22 -21.02
N ALA A 246 -27.63 4.34 -21.69
CA ALA A 246 -26.89 4.67 -22.90
C ALA A 246 -25.48 5.18 -22.57
N TYR A 247 -25.25 5.81 -21.41
CA TYR A 247 -23.89 5.99 -20.89
C TYR A 247 -23.16 4.66 -20.65
N TYR A 248 -23.82 3.67 -20.04
CA TYR A 248 -23.21 2.36 -19.81
C TYR A 248 -22.80 1.67 -21.11
N LYS A 249 -23.69 1.69 -22.13
CA LYS A 249 -23.40 1.16 -23.46
C LYS A 249 -22.22 1.87 -24.12
N MET A 250 -22.17 3.20 -24.00
CA MET A 250 -21.09 4.01 -24.55
C MET A 250 -19.76 3.73 -23.84
N ALA A 251 -19.73 3.66 -22.50
CA ALA A 251 -18.54 3.32 -21.72
C ALA A 251 -17.99 1.93 -22.05
N LYS A 252 -18.88 0.97 -22.33
CA LYS A 252 -18.51 -0.36 -22.81
C LYS A 252 -17.91 -0.31 -24.22
N GLN A 253 -18.49 0.48 -25.12
CA GLN A 253 -17.95 0.66 -26.46
C GLN A 253 -16.56 1.30 -26.43
N TRP A 254 -16.39 2.38 -25.67
CA TRP A 254 -15.09 3.03 -25.47
C TRP A 254 -14.06 2.07 -24.87
N GLY A 255 -14.46 1.23 -23.91
CA GLY A 255 -13.60 0.21 -23.35
C GLY A 255 -13.15 -0.86 -24.35
N ALA A 256 -13.97 -1.18 -25.35
CA ALA A 256 -13.58 -2.06 -26.45
C ALA A 256 -12.64 -1.35 -27.44
N GLU A 257 -12.89 -0.07 -27.73
CA GLU A 257 -12.08 0.75 -28.64
C GLU A 257 -10.66 0.97 -28.12
N VAL A 258 -10.49 1.38 -26.85
CA VAL A 258 -9.15 1.61 -26.26
C VAL A 258 -8.31 0.35 -26.18
N ARG A 259 -8.95 -0.81 -26.13
CA ARG A 259 -8.30 -2.12 -26.10
C ARG A 259 -8.01 -2.69 -27.48
N ALA A 260 -8.48 -2.05 -28.55
CA ALA A 260 -8.22 -2.52 -29.90
C ALA A 260 -6.71 -2.40 -30.22
N PRO A 261 -6.10 -3.37 -30.93
CA PRO A 261 -4.66 -3.38 -31.24
C PRO A 261 -4.14 -2.14 -31.98
N LEU A 262 -5.03 -1.38 -32.63
CA LEU A 262 -4.73 -0.19 -33.43
C LEU A 262 -5.04 1.13 -32.70
N SER A 263 -5.38 1.08 -31.42
CA SER A 263 -5.63 2.28 -30.63
C SER A 263 -4.34 3.09 -30.46
N ASN A 264 -4.36 4.36 -30.88
CA ASN A 264 -3.29 5.32 -30.62
C ASN A 264 -3.32 5.86 -29.18
N MET A 265 -4.32 5.49 -28.38
CA MET A 265 -4.37 5.84 -26.95
C MET A 265 -3.51 4.89 -26.13
N HIS A 266 -3.10 5.35 -24.94
CA HIS A 266 -2.09 4.68 -24.09
C HIS A 266 -2.11 3.15 -24.19
N PRO A 267 -1.02 2.52 -24.69
CA PRO A 267 -1.04 1.13 -25.13
C PRO A 267 -1.34 0.14 -23.99
N TYR A 268 -1.21 0.59 -22.74
CA TYR A 268 -1.34 -0.25 -21.55
C TYR A 268 -2.75 -0.28 -20.95
N ILE A 269 -3.71 0.52 -21.42
CA ILE A 269 -5.07 0.55 -20.87
C ILE A 269 -5.70 -0.84 -20.93
N GLY A 270 -6.12 -1.36 -19.77
CA GLY A 270 -6.76 -2.67 -19.68
C GLY A 270 -5.79 -3.84 -19.84
N GLN A 271 -4.47 -3.63 -19.86
CA GLN A 271 -3.49 -4.72 -19.97
C GLN A 271 -3.08 -5.27 -18.61
N PRO A 272 -3.02 -6.60 -18.42
CA PRO A 272 -3.44 -7.65 -19.34
C PRO A 272 -4.95 -7.86 -19.33
N GLY A 273 -5.49 -8.38 -20.42
CA GLY A 273 -6.75 -9.13 -20.43
C GLY A 273 -8.06 -8.37 -20.25
N GLY A 274 -8.05 -7.05 -20.04
CA GLY A 274 -9.24 -6.27 -19.73
C GLY A 274 -9.86 -6.67 -18.40
N ALA A 275 -11.19 -6.63 -18.27
CA ALA A 275 -11.91 -7.17 -17.12
C ALA A 275 -12.25 -8.66 -17.36
N LEU A 276 -11.88 -9.53 -16.42
CA LEU A 276 -12.05 -10.98 -16.54
C LEU A 276 -13.53 -11.35 -16.73
N GLY A 277 -13.89 -11.92 -17.89
CA GLY A 277 -15.25 -12.40 -18.16
C GLY A 277 -16.33 -11.33 -18.04
N GLY A 278 -15.97 -10.05 -18.17
CA GLY A 278 -16.88 -8.93 -17.99
C GLY A 278 -16.56 -7.75 -18.91
N ASP A 279 -17.46 -6.78 -18.90
CA ASP A 279 -17.30 -5.54 -19.66
C ASP A 279 -16.20 -4.68 -19.04
N PHE A 280 -15.19 -4.33 -19.84
CA PHE A 280 -14.22 -3.31 -19.46
C PHE A 280 -14.84 -1.95 -19.79
N LEU A 281 -15.11 -1.15 -18.77
CA LEU A 281 -15.71 0.18 -18.92
C LEU A 281 -14.63 1.25 -18.88
N PHE A 282 -14.69 2.17 -19.83
CA PHE A 282 -13.75 3.27 -19.98
C PHE A 282 -14.52 4.58 -20.18
N ASP A 283 -13.96 5.70 -19.72
CA ASP A 283 -14.53 7.04 -19.93
C ASP A 283 -13.51 7.99 -20.58
N TYR A 284 -13.79 8.47 -21.80
CA TYR A 284 -12.94 9.47 -22.46
C TYR A 284 -13.02 10.86 -21.82
N ASN A 285 -14.12 11.16 -21.11
CA ASN A 285 -14.36 12.44 -20.48
C ASN A 285 -13.96 12.42 -19.00
N PHE A 286 -13.03 11.53 -18.63
CA PHE A 286 -12.57 11.38 -17.28
C PHE A 286 -11.90 12.66 -16.77
N GLU A 287 -12.62 13.45 -15.98
CA GLU A 287 -12.01 14.52 -15.19
C GLU A 287 -11.15 13.86 -14.10
N HIS A 288 -9.83 14.10 -14.10
CA HIS A 288 -8.83 13.56 -13.15
C HIS A 288 -9.16 13.78 -11.67
N LYS A 289 -10.15 13.02 -11.18
CA LYS A 289 -10.62 12.90 -9.81
C LYS A 289 -10.60 11.42 -9.42
N GLY A 290 -9.64 10.65 -9.95
CA GLY A 290 -9.46 9.26 -9.58
C GLY A 290 -9.27 9.15 -8.08
N SER A 291 -10.06 8.27 -7.48
CA SER A 291 -9.99 7.97 -6.05
C SER A 291 -9.29 6.63 -5.80
N VAL A 292 -9.09 5.84 -6.86
CA VAL A 292 -8.47 4.52 -6.81
C VAL A 292 -7.41 4.43 -7.90
N GLN A 293 -6.22 3.99 -7.52
CA GLN A 293 -5.13 3.67 -8.43
C GLN A 293 -4.90 2.16 -8.42
N LEU A 294 -4.90 1.54 -9.60
CA LEU A 294 -4.55 0.13 -9.77
C LEU A 294 -3.12 0.04 -10.30
N ILE A 295 -2.19 -0.32 -9.40
CA ILE A 295 -0.76 -0.46 -9.66
C ILE A 295 -0.46 -1.90 -10.05
N ILE A 296 -0.03 -2.10 -11.29
CA ILE A 296 0.12 -3.43 -11.88
C ILE A 296 1.59 -3.78 -11.99
N GLY A 297 1.97 -4.91 -11.40
CA GLY A 297 3.31 -5.48 -11.54
C GLY A 297 3.61 -6.01 -12.94
N ARG A 298 4.89 -6.09 -13.31
CA ARG A 298 5.31 -6.70 -14.57
C ARG A 298 4.96 -8.20 -14.65
N PRO A 299 4.90 -8.80 -15.85
CA PRO A 299 4.53 -10.21 -16.03
C PRO A 299 5.34 -11.22 -15.21
N ASP A 300 6.60 -10.90 -14.92
CA ASP A 300 7.54 -11.70 -14.12
C ASP A 300 7.38 -11.51 -12.61
N VAL A 301 6.65 -10.48 -12.17
CA VAL A 301 6.35 -10.24 -10.75
C VAL A 301 5.18 -11.10 -10.31
N LYS A 302 5.49 -12.21 -9.64
CA LYS A 302 4.52 -13.16 -9.09
C LYS A 302 4.14 -12.95 -7.62
N ASP A 303 4.74 -11.93 -6.99
CA ASP A 303 4.51 -11.58 -5.58
C ASP A 303 4.23 -10.08 -5.48
N ALA A 304 3.00 -9.73 -5.10
CA ALA A 304 2.55 -8.34 -5.01
C ALA A 304 3.28 -7.57 -3.90
N THR A 305 3.82 -8.23 -2.87
CA THR A 305 4.56 -7.55 -1.80
C THR A 305 5.87 -6.93 -2.29
N LYS A 306 6.42 -7.44 -3.41
CA LYS A 306 7.58 -6.84 -4.07
C LYS A 306 7.30 -5.44 -4.59
N LEU A 307 6.05 -5.14 -4.96
CA LEU A 307 5.65 -3.82 -5.44
C LEU A 307 5.71 -2.77 -4.32
N LEU A 308 5.53 -3.18 -3.06
CA LEU A 308 5.64 -2.30 -1.90
C LEU A 308 7.08 -1.85 -1.62
N ARG A 309 8.09 -2.57 -2.14
CA ARG A 309 9.51 -2.22 -1.97
C ARG A 309 9.90 -0.91 -2.66
N HIS A 310 9.01 -0.39 -3.50
CA HIS A 310 9.08 0.93 -4.09
C HIS A 310 8.95 2.07 -3.06
N PHE A 311 8.41 1.79 -1.88
CA PHE A 311 8.27 2.81 -0.85
C PHE A 311 9.59 3.03 -0.09
N ASP A 312 10.06 4.28 -0.11
CA ASP A 312 11.25 4.75 0.62
C ASP A 312 11.07 4.88 2.14
N ILE A 313 9.81 4.89 2.60
CA ILE A 313 9.44 5.07 4.00
C ILE A 313 8.77 3.78 4.46
N GLU A 314 9.29 3.17 5.54
CA GLU A 314 8.83 1.86 6.00
C GLU A 314 7.32 1.80 6.21
N ILE A 315 6.72 2.79 6.88
CA ILE A 315 5.28 2.79 7.17
C ILE A 315 4.41 2.70 5.92
N CYS A 316 4.87 3.18 4.76
CA CYS A 316 4.11 3.12 3.51
C CYS A 316 3.95 1.69 2.98
N LYS A 317 4.75 0.74 3.48
CA LYS A 317 4.64 -0.69 3.16
C LYS A 317 3.54 -1.38 4.00
N CYS A 318 2.80 -0.64 4.83
CA CYS A 318 1.56 -1.14 5.42
C CYS A 318 0.61 -1.56 4.29
N ALA A 319 0.06 -2.76 4.40
CA ALA A 319 -0.82 -3.29 3.36
C ALA A 319 -1.86 -4.26 3.92
N PHE A 320 -2.93 -4.44 3.17
CA PHE A 320 -4.00 -5.41 3.41
C PHE A 320 -4.11 -6.34 2.22
N SER A 321 -4.10 -7.65 2.46
CA SER A 321 -4.65 -8.63 1.52
C SER A 321 -6.00 -9.13 2.03
N ALA A 322 -6.66 -10.01 1.28
CA ALA A 322 -7.89 -10.66 1.72
C ALA A 322 -7.75 -11.29 3.12
N SER A 323 -6.62 -11.95 3.40
CA SER A 323 -6.39 -12.73 4.62
C SER A 323 -5.42 -12.10 5.61
N ASN A 324 -4.54 -11.20 5.16
CA ASN A 324 -3.46 -10.66 5.98
C ASN A 324 -3.45 -9.15 6.09
N VAL A 325 -2.81 -8.67 7.17
CA VAL A 325 -2.43 -7.28 7.36
C VAL A 325 -0.91 -7.26 7.56
N TYR A 326 -0.23 -6.44 6.77
CA TYR A 326 1.21 -6.26 6.82
C TYR A 326 1.50 -4.94 7.53
N ILE A 327 2.28 -4.99 8.61
CA ILE A 327 2.66 -3.83 9.41
C ILE A 327 4.19 -3.85 9.61
N PRO A 328 4.96 -3.17 8.75
CA PRO A 328 6.42 -3.06 8.91
C PRO A 328 6.75 -2.31 10.21
N ALA A 329 7.81 -2.74 10.92
CA ALA A 329 8.25 -2.13 12.19
C ALA A 329 7.06 -1.83 13.13
N ALA A 330 6.28 -2.85 13.46
CA ALA A 330 4.94 -2.66 14.01
C ALA A 330 4.90 -1.85 15.32
N VAL A 331 5.92 -1.98 16.18
CA VAL A 331 6.02 -1.20 17.43
C VAL A 331 6.07 0.29 17.12
N GLU A 332 6.90 0.69 16.16
CA GLU A 332 7.08 2.06 15.76
C GLU A 332 5.89 2.56 14.95
N THR A 333 5.46 1.80 13.95
CA THR A 333 4.34 2.13 13.07
C THR A 333 3.04 2.36 13.86
N LEU A 334 2.70 1.47 14.79
CA LEU A 334 1.49 1.58 15.60
C LEU A 334 1.59 2.68 16.67
N ALA A 335 2.82 3.09 17.01
CA ALA A 335 3.07 4.26 17.83
C ALA A 335 3.11 5.57 17.02
N GLY A 336 2.85 5.53 15.71
CA GLY A 336 2.91 6.70 14.83
C GLY A 336 4.34 7.18 14.57
N ARG A 337 5.30 6.27 14.51
CA ARG A 337 6.70 6.54 14.13
C ARG A 337 7.06 5.72 12.91
N THR A 338 8.00 6.19 12.10
CA THR A 338 8.52 5.45 10.94
C THR A 338 10.01 5.64 10.80
N PHE A 339 10.62 4.77 10.00
CA PHE A 339 11.99 4.90 9.56
C PHE A 339 12.03 5.19 8.05
N ILE A 340 13.01 5.98 7.66
CA ILE A 340 13.54 5.99 6.30
C ILE A 340 14.69 4.99 6.24
N THR A 341 14.91 4.35 5.09
CA THR A 341 16.01 3.39 4.97
C THR A 341 17.36 4.07 5.28
N PRO A 342 18.35 3.35 5.84
CA PRO A 342 19.65 3.95 6.18
C PRO A 342 20.33 4.65 4.99
N ALA A 343 20.17 4.11 3.78
CA ALA A 343 20.67 4.72 2.56
C ALA A 343 19.99 6.06 2.22
N ARG A 344 18.66 6.13 2.36
CA ARG A 344 17.89 7.36 2.16
C ARG A 344 18.16 8.39 3.24
N HIS A 345 18.37 7.96 4.48
CA HIS A 345 18.84 8.84 5.55
C HIS A 345 20.20 9.45 5.20
N ALA A 346 21.17 8.64 4.75
CA ALA A 346 22.48 9.12 4.33
C ALA A 346 22.41 10.09 3.13
N LEU A 347 21.47 9.88 2.21
CA LEU A 347 21.18 10.80 1.11
C LEU A 347 20.68 12.15 1.62
N ALA A 348 19.62 12.16 2.43
CA ALA A 348 19.03 13.37 2.98
C ALA A 348 20.05 14.16 3.81
N GLU A 349 20.81 13.48 4.67
CA GLU A 349 21.86 14.10 5.49
C GLU A 349 22.98 14.69 4.62
N SER A 350 23.44 13.96 3.60
CA SER A 350 24.50 14.44 2.69
C SER A 350 24.02 15.62 1.84
N PHE A 351 22.77 15.59 1.37
CA PHE A 351 22.16 16.68 0.65
C PHE A 351 22.06 17.93 1.53
N MET A 352 21.54 17.83 2.75
CA MET A 352 21.45 18.97 3.66
C MET A 352 22.83 19.55 4.02
N LYS A 353 23.83 18.69 4.24
CA LYS A 353 25.21 19.13 4.46
C LYS A 353 25.80 19.85 3.24
N ALA A 354 25.51 19.38 2.03
CA ALA A 354 25.95 20.04 0.80
C ALA A 354 25.22 21.36 0.58
N LEU A 355 23.91 21.39 0.82
CA LEU A 355 23.05 22.57 0.70
C LEU A 355 23.53 23.69 1.64
N ASN A 356 23.84 23.36 2.90
CA ASN A 356 24.37 24.32 3.89
C ASN A 356 25.77 24.85 3.53
N LYS A 357 26.57 24.09 2.78
CA LYS A 357 27.91 24.49 2.34
C LYS A 357 27.89 25.37 1.10
N VAL A 358 27.04 25.03 0.13
CA VAL A 358 26.93 25.77 -1.13
C VAL A 358 26.10 27.03 -0.93
N LYS A 359 25.00 26.93 -0.19
CA LYS A 359 23.98 27.99 -0.01
C LYS A 359 23.50 28.52 -1.37
N PRO A 360 22.90 27.64 -2.20
CA PRO A 360 22.52 28.00 -3.56
C PRO A 360 21.56 29.19 -3.56
N LYS A 361 21.78 30.11 -4.50
CA LYS A 361 20.85 31.21 -4.79
C LYS A 361 19.85 30.77 -5.86
N PHE A 362 18.62 31.27 -5.75
CA PHE A 362 17.53 31.06 -6.70
C PHE A 362 16.99 32.44 -7.10
N PRO A 363 17.60 33.11 -8.09
CA PRO A 363 17.29 34.52 -8.42
C PRO A 363 15.82 34.75 -8.80
N ASP A 364 15.20 33.76 -9.43
CA ASP A 364 13.80 33.74 -9.88
C ASP A 364 12.92 32.79 -9.04
N GLY A 365 13.48 32.20 -7.98
CA GLY A 365 12.83 31.21 -7.15
C GLY A 365 12.72 29.81 -7.78
N THR A 366 13.29 29.58 -8.98
CA THR A 366 13.23 28.27 -9.65
C THR A 366 14.54 27.50 -9.46
N CYS A 367 14.44 26.17 -9.44
CA CYS A 367 15.59 25.27 -9.30
C CYS A 367 15.90 24.60 -10.65
N THR A 368 16.52 25.35 -11.56
CA THR A 368 16.95 24.86 -12.90
C THR A 368 18.41 24.44 -12.91
N TYR A 369 18.82 23.71 -13.94
CA TYR A 369 20.23 23.29 -14.11
C TYR A 369 21.16 24.48 -14.33
N ASP A 370 20.78 25.42 -15.21
CA ASP A 370 21.65 26.52 -15.64
C ASP A 370 21.63 27.73 -14.69
N ASP A 371 20.48 28.02 -14.06
CA ASP A 371 20.30 29.25 -13.28
C ASP A 371 20.40 29.04 -11.76
N SER A 372 20.57 27.79 -11.31
CA SER A 372 20.74 27.46 -9.89
C SER A 372 22.13 26.90 -9.59
N GLU A 373 22.59 27.08 -8.35
CA GLU A 373 23.80 26.41 -7.86
C GLU A 373 23.53 24.98 -7.36
N MET A 374 22.34 24.44 -7.62
CA MET A 374 21.96 23.10 -7.20
C MET A 374 22.83 21.98 -7.83
N PRO A 375 23.32 22.08 -9.08
CA PRO A 375 24.33 21.15 -9.59
C PRO A 375 25.58 21.06 -8.69
N LYS A 376 26.01 22.18 -8.09
CA LYS A 376 27.15 22.22 -7.15
C LYS A 376 26.83 21.50 -5.84
N VAL A 377 25.57 21.51 -5.41
CA VAL A 377 25.08 20.75 -4.25
C VAL A 377 25.16 19.25 -4.54
N LEU A 378 24.62 18.80 -5.67
CA LEU A 378 24.62 17.38 -6.05
C LEU A 378 26.04 16.84 -6.23
N ALA A 379 26.96 17.63 -6.80
CA ALA A 379 28.37 17.27 -6.96
C ALA A 379 29.11 17.06 -5.62
N LYS A 380 28.63 17.64 -4.51
CA LYS A 380 29.22 17.43 -3.17
C LYS A 380 28.71 16.16 -2.47
N ILE A 381 27.69 15.50 -3.00
CA ILE A 381 27.20 14.23 -2.44
C ILE A 381 28.16 13.11 -2.82
N LYS A 382 28.67 12.38 -1.81
CA LYS A 382 29.70 11.36 -1.99
C LYS A 382 29.18 10.20 -2.87
N HIS A 383 30.05 9.65 -3.71
CA HIS A 383 29.74 8.48 -4.54
C HIS A 383 29.10 7.32 -3.76
N LYS A 384 29.60 7.00 -2.56
CA LYS A 384 29.03 5.94 -1.72
C LYS A 384 27.56 6.15 -1.34
N VAL A 385 27.11 7.41 -1.28
CA VAL A 385 25.72 7.76 -0.94
C VAL A 385 24.81 7.50 -2.14
N TRP A 386 25.22 7.92 -3.34
CA TRP A 386 24.53 7.58 -4.58
C TRP A 386 24.46 6.08 -4.81
N LYS A 387 25.60 5.39 -4.66
CA LYS A 387 25.67 3.93 -4.75
C LYS A 387 24.75 3.25 -3.73
N GLY A 388 24.65 3.81 -2.53
CA GLY A 388 23.80 3.31 -1.46
C GLY A 388 22.31 3.33 -1.81
N ILE A 389 21.86 4.12 -2.78
CA ILE A 389 20.47 4.12 -3.28
C ILE A 389 20.36 3.54 -4.70
N GLY A 390 21.38 2.81 -5.16
CA GLY A 390 21.41 2.18 -6.48
C GLY A 390 21.73 3.12 -7.65
N LEU A 391 22.10 4.38 -7.38
CA LEU A 391 22.39 5.39 -8.40
C LEU A 391 23.89 5.53 -8.69
N PRO A 392 24.28 5.78 -9.96
CA PRO A 392 25.64 6.21 -10.25
C PRO A 392 25.91 7.59 -9.62
N PRO A 393 27.18 7.92 -9.35
CA PRO A 393 27.54 9.26 -8.89
C PRO A 393 27.13 10.33 -9.90
N TYR A 394 26.95 11.56 -9.42
CA TYR A 394 26.55 12.69 -10.26
C TYR A 394 27.60 13.01 -11.32
N SER A 395 27.17 12.96 -12.58
CA SER A 395 27.97 13.16 -13.78
C SER A 395 28.11 14.63 -14.18
N GLY A 396 27.24 15.49 -13.66
CA GLY A 396 27.22 16.90 -14.02
C GLY A 396 26.39 17.24 -15.25
N SER A 397 25.75 16.28 -15.92
CA SER A 397 24.87 16.60 -17.05
C SER A 397 23.50 17.10 -16.60
N GLN A 398 22.81 17.88 -17.45
CA GLN A 398 21.46 18.37 -17.19
C GLN A 398 20.46 17.22 -16.95
N TYR A 399 20.51 16.17 -17.76
CA TYR A 399 19.62 15.01 -17.59
C TYR A 399 19.82 14.33 -16.22
N ASP A 400 21.08 14.15 -15.80
CA ASP A 400 21.39 13.56 -14.50
C ASP A 400 21.04 14.50 -13.33
N PHE A 401 21.08 15.82 -13.55
CA PHE A 401 20.62 16.81 -12.59
C PHE A 401 19.13 16.69 -12.34
N GLU A 402 18.31 16.80 -13.41
CA GLU A 402 16.85 16.75 -13.34
C GLU A 402 16.41 15.46 -12.63
N HIS A 403 17.05 14.35 -13.00
CA HIS A 403 16.77 13.05 -12.42
C HIS A 403 17.13 12.97 -10.92
N LYS A 404 18.39 13.28 -10.55
CA LYS A 404 18.84 13.18 -9.15
C LYS A 404 18.16 14.19 -8.23
N TYR A 405 17.89 15.39 -8.73
CA TYR A 405 17.13 16.39 -7.99
C TYR A 405 15.71 15.89 -7.71
N THR A 406 15.03 15.33 -8.72
CA THR A 406 13.68 14.74 -8.56
C THR A 406 13.67 13.66 -7.48
N VAL A 407 14.65 12.74 -7.49
CA VAL A 407 14.77 11.70 -6.44
C VAL A 407 14.85 12.29 -5.03
N ILE A 408 15.60 13.38 -4.85
CA ILE A 408 15.75 14.05 -3.56
C ILE A 408 14.47 14.83 -3.20
N ALA A 409 13.92 15.61 -4.14
CA ALA A 409 12.70 16.38 -3.93
C ALA A 409 11.53 15.48 -3.50
N ARG A 410 11.31 14.35 -4.21
CA ARG A 410 10.29 13.36 -3.86
C ARG A 410 10.48 12.75 -2.47
N LEU A 411 11.72 12.52 -2.04
CA LEU A 411 12.01 12.04 -0.69
C LEU A 411 11.56 13.07 0.36
N PHE A 412 11.93 14.35 0.19
CA PHE A 412 11.54 15.41 1.13
C PHE A 412 10.04 15.70 1.10
N GLU A 413 9.39 15.70 -0.07
CA GLU A 413 7.94 15.81 -0.22
C GLU A 413 7.22 14.71 0.57
N ARG A 414 7.70 13.45 0.48
CA ARG A 414 7.14 12.32 1.23
C ARG A 414 7.35 12.48 2.74
N ILE A 415 8.54 12.88 3.18
CA ILE A 415 8.83 13.14 4.60
C ILE A 415 7.87 14.22 5.13
N GLN A 416 7.75 15.35 4.42
CA GLN A 416 6.85 16.44 4.81
C GLN A 416 5.38 16.00 4.81
N LYS A 417 4.95 15.22 3.81
CA LYS A 417 3.60 14.66 3.71
C LYS A 417 3.24 13.83 4.95
N TYR A 418 4.15 13.00 5.45
CA TYR A 418 3.87 12.18 6.63
C TYR A 418 4.06 12.93 7.96
N HIS A 419 5.04 13.82 8.04
CA HIS A 419 5.22 14.70 9.20
C HIS A 419 3.98 15.56 9.47
N THR A 420 3.41 16.18 8.42
CA THR A 420 2.16 16.97 8.55
C THR A 420 0.94 16.13 8.95
N ARG A 421 1.02 14.81 8.77
CA ARG A 421 0.02 13.84 9.21
C ARG A 421 0.31 13.29 10.60
N GLY A 422 1.32 13.78 11.31
CA GLY A 422 1.66 13.37 12.68
C GLY A 422 2.31 11.98 12.77
N VAL A 423 3.17 11.65 11.78
CA VAL A 423 3.98 10.44 11.69
C VAL A 423 5.47 10.79 11.71
#